data_AF-A0A931YJW7-F1
#
_entry.id   AF-A0A931YJW7-F1
#
_cell.length_a   1.000
_cell.length_b   1.000
_cell.length_c   1.000
_cell.angle_alpha   90.00
_cell.angle_beta   90.00
_cell.angle_gamma   90.00
#
_symmetry.space_group_name_H-M   'P 1'
#
loop_
_entity.id
_entity.type
_entity.pdbx_description
1 polymer ?
#
loop_
_entity_poly.entity_id
_entity_poly.type
_entity_poly.pdbx_seq_one_letter_code
_entity_poly.pdbx_strand_id
1 'polypeptide(L)'
;MGKLYLVGDKEEIDRRRKLVDPSLLVEVWQDLYAPDIVWVGDDAVRRITYGQSRQRTPAGLFWMGAESKRALDSVGGELGFVLALGDQAVHVYYGPRLVDVESLPVEESLRARVLSAHGIAVAWVTYDRFGERNQYEPKLPTDPTFFLRRPRGRAAHLWRLFRTKRDAVTYVAEYFANDPEATEWAEQLAVESFDELVERFRQHG
;
A
#
# COMPACT_ATOMS: atom_id res chain seq x y z
N MET A 1 12.96 -0.19 13.70
CA MET A 1 11.55 -0.52 13.45
C MET A 1 10.95 0.58 12.59
N GLY A 2 10.39 0.22 11.43
CA GLY A 2 9.69 1.17 10.57
C GLY A 2 8.33 1.56 11.13
N LYS A 3 7.76 2.63 10.58
CA LYS A 3 6.45 3.16 10.97
C LYS A 3 5.69 3.59 9.73
N LEU A 4 4.38 3.38 9.73
CA LEU A 4 3.46 3.82 8.69
C LEU A 4 2.62 4.95 9.26
N TYR A 5 2.50 6.05 8.54
CA TYR A 5 1.84 7.27 9.00
C TYR A 5 0.64 7.61 8.14
N LEU A 6 -0.45 8.01 8.78
CA LEU A 6 -1.59 8.67 8.17
C LEU A 6 -1.46 10.17 8.38
N VAL A 7 -1.47 10.96 7.31
CA VAL A 7 -1.28 12.42 7.34
C VAL A 7 -2.44 13.12 6.61
N GLY A 8 -2.89 14.27 7.12
CA GLY A 8 -4.04 15.01 6.57
C GLY A 8 -3.72 16.27 5.75
N ASP A 9 -2.45 16.68 5.67
CA ASP A 9 -2.06 17.94 5.01
C ASP A 9 -1.53 17.72 3.60
N LYS A 10 -2.46 17.61 2.63
CA LYS A 10 -2.13 17.43 1.22
C LYS A 10 -1.25 18.56 0.67
N GLU A 11 -1.57 19.79 1.02
CA GLU A 11 -0.91 20.97 0.46
C GLU A 11 0.55 21.01 0.90
N GLU A 12 0.78 20.69 2.16
CA GLU A 12 2.11 20.62 2.72
C GLU A 12 2.92 19.45 2.15
N ILE A 13 2.30 18.28 1.96
CA ILE A 13 2.91 17.15 1.26
C ILE A 13 3.34 17.57 -0.16
N ASP A 14 2.43 18.17 -0.93
CA ASP A 14 2.70 18.58 -2.32
C ASP A 14 3.76 19.70 -2.40
N ARG A 15 3.75 20.64 -1.45
CA ARG A 15 4.75 21.71 -1.36
C ARG A 15 6.13 21.14 -1.08
N ARG A 16 6.26 20.30 -0.05
CA ARG A 16 7.54 19.71 0.37
C ARG A 16 8.09 18.74 -0.66
N ARG A 17 7.24 17.95 -1.34
CA ARG A 17 7.67 17.07 -2.45
C ARG A 17 8.46 17.78 -3.54
N LYS A 18 8.19 19.06 -3.79
CA LYS A 18 8.91 19.88 -4.78
C LYS A 18 10.29 20.33 -4.29
N LEU A 19 10.53 20.26 -2.98
CA LEU A 19 11.76 20.72 -2.31
C LEU A 19 12.68 19.56 -1.92
N VAL A 20 12.15 18.33 -1.81
CA VAL A 20 12.93 17.13 -1.53
C VAL A 20 13.92 16.87 -2.67
N ASP A 21 15.11 16.37 -2.33
CA ASP A 21 16.12 15.92 -3.30
C ASP A 21 15.46 14.98 -4.34
N PRO A 22 15.57 15.27 -5.65
CA PRO A 22 14.95 14.44 -6.69
C PRO A 22 15.42 12.98 -6.74
N SER A 23 16.54 12.65 -6.11
CA SER A 23 17.03 11.27 -5.95
C SER A 23 16.26 10.49 -4.87
N LEU A 24 15.65 11.18 -3.91
CA LEU A 24 14.82 10.58 -2.88
C LEU A 24 13.40 10.36 -3.41
N LEU A 25 12.93 9.13 -3.25
CA LEU A 25 11.58 8.74 -3.65
C LEU A 25 10.61 8.95 -2.48
N VAL A 26 9.55 9.74 -2.72
CA VAL A 26 8.48 9.98 -1.73
C VAL A 26 7.18 9.32 -2.20
N GLU A 27 6.89 8.14 -1.66
CA GLU A 27 5.68 7.38 -1.95
C GLU A 27 4.59 7.71 -0.92
N VAL A 28 3.43 8.12 -1.41
CA VAL A 28 2.29 8.54 -0.59
C VAL A 28 1.02 8.02 -1.25
N TRP A 29 0.21 7.31 -0.47
CA TRP A 29 -1.00 6.63 -0.92
C TRP A 29 -2.20 7.29 -0.29
N GLN A 30 -3.16 7.70 -1.12
CA GLN A 30 -4.39 8.24 -0.58
C GLN A 30 -5.23 7.16 0.09
N ASP A 31 -5.81 7.48 1.24
CA ASP A 31 -6.86 6.66 1.84
C ASP A 31 -8.10 6.65 0.92
N LEU A 32 -8.43 5.48 0.39
CA LEU A 32 -9.47 5.28 -0.61
C LEU A 32 -10.89 5.32 -0.01
N TYR A 33 -11.00 5.37 1.31
CA TYR A 33 -12.27 5.47 2.03
C TYR A 33 -12.44 6.85 2.67
N ALA A 34 -11.44 7.73 2.57
CA ALA A 34 -11.62 9.15 2.80
C ALA A 34 -12.31 9.81 1.58
N PRO A 35 -13.22 10.77 1.78
CA PRO A 35 -14.15 11.27 0.76
C PRO A 35 -13.56 12.06 -0.45
N ASP A 36 -12.26 11.95 -0.77
CA ASP A 36 -11.57 12.86 -1.71
C ASP A 36 -10.67 12.21 -2.78
N ILE A 37 -11.00 11.03 -3.32
CA ILE A 37 -10.09 10.25 -4.21
C ILE A 37 -9.52 11.07 -5.40
N VAL A 38 -8.19 11.23 -5.44
CA VAL A 38 -7.33 11.78 -6.50
C VAL A 38 -6.10 10.87 -6.68
N TRP A 39 -5.92 10.34 -7.90
CA TRP A 39 -4.93 9.29 -8.17
C TRP A 39 -3.52 9.81 -8.52
N VAL A 40 -2.48 9.17 -7.96
CA VAL A 40 -1.06 9.34 -8.33
C VAL A 40 -0.46 7.96 -8.62
N GLY A 41 -0.38 7.61 -9.91
CA GLY A 41 0.24 6.40 -10.46
C GLY A 41 0.11 6.43 -11.99
N ASP A 42 1.03 5.79 -12.71
CA ASP A 42 1.18 5.71 -14.18
C ASP A 42 0.91 6.98 -15.04
N ASP A 43 1.95 7.46 -15.74
CA ASP A 43 1.88 8.64 -16.63
C ASP A 43 0.85 8.49 -17.76
N ALA A 44 0.53 7.26 -18.17
CA ALA A 44 -0.48 7.00 -19.17
C ALA A 44 -1.91 7.27 -18.65
N VAL A 45 -2.16 7.00 -17.37
CA VAL A 45 -3.47 7.20 -16.71
C VAL A 45 -3.65 8.67 -16.28
N ARG A 46 -2.53 9.41 -16.11
CA ARG A 46 -2.55 10.86 -15.85
C ARG A 46 -3.40 11.63 -16.88
N ARG A 47 -3.24 11.40 -18.18
CA ARG A 47 -3.85 12.26 -19.23
C ARG A 47 -5.37 12.21 -19.31
N ILE A 48 -5.99 11.11 -18.94
CA ILE A 48 -7.45 10.94 -19.04
C ILE A 48 -8.17 11.67 -17.89
N THR A 49 -7.52 11.81 -16.74
CA THR A 49 -8.17 12.26 -15.50
C THR A 49 -8.07 13.79 -15.28
N TYR A 50 -7.04 14.47 -15.79
CA TYR A 50 -6.85 15.92 -15.61
C TYR A 50 -7.80 16.81 -16.43
N GLY A 51 -8.72 16.22 -17.20
CA GLY A 51 -9.64 16.97 -18.07
C GLY A 51 -10.78 17.67 -17.34
N GLN A 52 -11.13 17.30 -16.11
CA GLN A 52 -12.28 17.88 -15.43
C GLN A 52 -12.08 18.15 -13.93
N SER A 53 -12.44 19.38 -13.55
CA SER A 53 -12.56 19.96 -12.21
C SER A 53 -11.31 20.56 -11.55
N ARG A 54 -11.24 21.91 -11.67
CA ARG A 54 -10.58 22.81 -10.73
C ARG A 54 -11.53 23.10 -9.57
N GLN A 55 -11.47 22.32 -8.49
CA GLN A 55 -11.93 22.78 -7.18
C GLN A 55 -11.15 22.04 -6.08
N ARG A 56 -10.76 22.79 -5.05
CA ARG A 56 -9.83 22.38 -3.98
C ARG A 56 -10.66 21.85 -2.80
N THR A 57 -10.48 20.59 -2.40
CA THR A 57 -11.15 20.03 -1.21
C THR A 57 -10.18 19.96 -0.02
N PRO A 58 -10.60 20.37 1.19
CA PRO A 58 -9.85 20.15 2.42
C PRO A 58 -10.08 18.73 2.96
N ALA A 59 -8.98 18.04 3.30
CA ALA A 59 -8.85 16.75 4.00
C ALA A 59 -8.78 15.44 3.17
N GLY A 60 -7.80 15.36 2.25
CA GLY A 60 -7.29 14.06 1.82
C GLY A 60 -6.40 13.45 2.91
N LEU A 61 -6.76 12.28 3.43
CA LEU A 61 -5.87 11.49 4.29
C LEU A 61 -4.93 10.64 3.44
N PHE A 62 -3.67 10.55 3.85
CA PHE A 62 -2.63 9.86 3.11
C PHE A 62 -1.77 8.96 3.99
N TRP A 63 -1.60 7.72 3.54
CA TRP A 63 -0.68 6.75 4.09
C TRP A 63 0.71 6.88 3.46
N MET A 64 1.74 6.90 4.28
CA MET A 64 3.12 6.89 3.82
C MET A 64 4.05 6.18 4.80
N GLY A 65 5.21 5.81 4.28
CA GLY A 65 6.30 5.28 5.06
C GLY A 65 7.09 6.31 5.87
N ALA A 66 7.79 5.86 6.90
CA ALA A 66 8.78 6.60 7.65
C ALA A 66 9.89 7.16 6.76
N GLU A 67 10.34 6.47 5.71
CA GLU A 67 11.34 7.03 4.80
C GLU A 67 10.78 8.23 4.03
N SER A 68 9.58 8.08 3.48
CA SER A 68 8.88 9.16 2.77
C SER A 68 8.56 10.33 3.71
N LYS A 69 8.13 10.06 4.94
CA LYS A 69 7.90 11.09 5.96
C LYS A 69 9.19 11.80 6.32
N ARG A 70 10.29 11.09 6.61
CA ARG A 70 11.60 11.69 6.90
C ARG A 70 12.10 12.58 5.77
N ALA A 71 11.91 12.15 4.53
CA ALA A 71 12.28 12.96 3.37
C ALA A 71 11.52 14.29 3.36
N LEU A 72 10.21 14.27 3.62
CA LEU A 72 9.38 15.48 3.73
C LEU A 72 9.73 16.32 4.97
N ASP A 73 10.04 15.69 6.10
CA ASP A 73 10.40 16.38 7.34
C ASP A 73 11.72 17.16 7.17
N SER A 74 12.67 16.63 6.37
CA SER A 74 13.98 17.25 6.16
C SER A 74 13.93 18.63 5.48
N VAL A 75 12.84 18.94 4.78
CA VAL A 75 12.67 20.20 4.02
C VAL A 75 11.60 21.14 4.61
N GLY A 76 10.96 20.76 5.72
CA GLY A 76 9.85 21.54 6.28
C GLY A 76 9.61 21.40 7.79
N GLY A 77 10.49 20.72 8.52
CA GLY A 77 10.26 20.39 9.94
C GLY A 77 9.30 19.21 10.10
N GLU A 78 8.96 18.83 11.33
CA GLU A 78 8.11 17.64 11.55
C GLU A 78 6.70 17.82 10.97
N LEU A 79 6.30 16.93 10.06
CA LEU A 79 4.94 16.83 9.55
C LEU A 79 4.06 16.13 10.58
N GLY A 80 2.98 16.79 10.99
CA GLY A 80 1.97 16.20 11.88
C GLY A 80 1.29 15.00 11.23
N PHE A 81 0.92 14.01 12.05
CA PHE A 81 0.22 12.80 11.61
C PHE A 81 -1.04 12.56 12.44
N VAL A 82 -2.04 11.94 11.83
CA VAL A 82 -3.32 11.55 12.43
C VAL A 82 -3.19 10.21 13.17
N LEU A 83 -2.44 9.28 12.56
CA LEU A 83 -2.23 7.94 13.07
C LEU A 83 -0.83 7.46 12.68
N ALA A 84 -0.17 6.72 13.58
CA ALA A 84 1.05 5.99 13.29
C ALA A 84 0.87 4.53 13.69
N LEU A 85 1.30 3.62 12.82
CA LEU A 85 1.30 2.18 13.02
C LEU A 85 2.72 1.64 12.91
N GLY A 86 3.02 0.55 13.63
CA GLY A 86 4.26 -0.20 13.42
C GLY A 86 4.29 -0.83 12.01
N ASP A 87 5.46 -0.91 11.39
CA ASP A 87 5.61 -1.53 10.06
C ASP A 87 5.25 -3.03 10.02
N GLN A 88 5.19 -3.70 11.17
CA GLN A 88 4.74 -5.09 11.31
C GLN A 88 3.22 -5.25 11.34
N ALA A 89 2.45 -4.16 11.32
CA ALA A 89 0.99 -4.23 11.38
C ALA A 89 0.37 -4.90 10.14
N VAL A 90 1.03 -4.78 8.98
CA VAL A 90 0.56 -5.37 7.71
C VAL A 90 1.51 -6.48 7.28
N HIS A 91 1.01 -7.70 7.29
CA HIS A 91 1.78 -8.89 6.90
C HIS A 91 1.83 -9.04 5.38
N VAL A 92 3.00 -9.40 4.84
CA VAL A 92 3.24 -9.61 3.41
C VAL A 92 3.61 -11.07 3.18
N TYR A 93 2.90 -11.74 2.27
CA TYR A 93 3.25 -13.07 1.77
C TYR A 93 3.82 -12.98 0.37
N TYR A 94 5.02 -13.50 0.14
CA TYR A 94 5.69 -13.45 -1.16
C TYR A 94 5.53 -14.71 -2.01
N GLY A 95 5.09 -15.82 -1.40
CA GLY A 95 5.02 -17.12 -2.06
C GLY A 95 6.39 -17.75 -2.35
N PRO A 96 6.40 -19.04 -2.75
CA PRO A 96 7.64 -19.82 -2.87
C PRO A 96 8.44 -19.56 -4.15
N ARG A 97 7.87 -18.84 -5.14
CA ARG A 97 8.47 -18.62 -6.47
C ARG A 97 8.57 -17.15 -6.83
N LEU A 98 9.03 -16.34 -5.89
CA LEU A 98 9.24 -14.93 -6.12
C LEU A 98 10.27 -14.70 -7.24
N VAL A 99 9.87 -13.99 -8.29
CA VAL A 99 10.72 -13.61 -9.43
C VAL A 99 10.76 -12.09 -9.58
N ASP A 100 11.60 -11.58 -10.47
CA ASP A 100 11.75 -10.14 -10.76
C ASP A 100 11.92 -9.29 -9.48
N VAL A 101 12.73 -9.79 -8.54
CA VAL A 101 12.92 -9.22 -7.20
C VAL A 101 13.38 -7.76 -7.24
N GLU A 102 14.19 -7.40 -8.23
CA GLU A 102 14.67 -6.04 -8.47
C GLU A 102 13.53 -5.04 -8.81
N SER A 103 12.38 -5.56 -9.23
CA SER A 103 11.18 -4.76 -9.52
C SER A 103 10.19 -4.72 -8.36
N LEU A 104 10.46 -5.39 -7.24
CA LEU A 104 9.58 -5.37 -6.08
C LEU A 104 9.56 -3.98 -5.43
N PRO A 105 8.35 -3.46 -5.12
CA PRO A 105 8.22 -2.20 -4.40
C PRO A 105 8.92 -2.29 -3.05
N VAL A 106 9.29 -1.12 -2.51
CA VAL A 106 9.72 -1.06 -1.11
C VAL A 106 8.54 -1.52 -0.24
N GLU A 107 8.80 -2.43 0.70
CA GLU A 107 7.75 -3.00 1.57
C GLU A 107 6.93 -1.93 2.27
N GLU A 108 7.58 -0.85 2.72
CA GLU A 108 6.90 0.25 3.40
C GLU A 108 5.85 0.93 2.50
N SER A 109 6.15 1.11 1.22
CA SER A 109 5.18 1.63 0.23
C SER A 109 4.07 0.62 -0.04
N LEU A 110 4.40 -0.67 -0.18
CA LEU A 110 3.39 -1.73 -0.32
C LEU A 110 2.43 -1.76 0.86
N ARG A 111 2.94 -1.73 2.10
CA ARG A 111 2.12 -1.74 3.31
C ARG A 111 1.28 -0.47 3.42
N ALA A 112 1.84 0.70 3.10
CA ALA A 112 1.08 1.96 3.03
C ALA A 112 -0.06 1.88 1.99
N ARG A 113 0.17 1.28 0.82
CA ARG A 113 -0.86 1.02 -0.19
C ARG A 113 -1.96 0.10 0.32
N VAL A 114 -1.62 -0.93 1.09
CA VAL A 114 -2.58 -1.86 1.69
C VAL A 114 -3.46 -1.14 2.72
N LEU A 115 -2.85 -0.36 3.62
CA LEU A 115 -3.58 0.46 4.59
C LEU A 115 -4.50 1.48 3.92
N SER A 116 -4.07 2.06 2.79
CA SER A 116 -4.86 2.99 1.99
C SER A 116 -6.17 2.39 1.48
N ALA A 117 -6.27 1.05 1.38
CA ALA A 117 -7.50 0.33 1.04
C ALA A 117 -8.08 -0.47 2.21
N HIS A 118 -7.70 -0.10 3.43
CA HIS A 118 -8.13 -0.74 4.69
C HIS A 118 -7.85 -2.24 4.71
N GLY A 119 -6.73 -2.66 4.13
CA GLY A 119 -6.23 -4.03 4.22
C GLY A 119 -5.40 -4.26 5.48
N ILE A 120 -5.37 -5.52 5.92
CA ILE A 120 -4.59 -6.01 7.08
C ILE A 120 -3.40 -6.87 6.67
N ALA A 121 -3.42 -7.39 5.45
CA ALA A 121 -2.39 -8.27 4.91
C ALA A 121 -2.38 -8.20 3.39
N VAL A 122 -1.32 -8.70 2.76
CA VAL A 122 -1.20 -8.75 1.31
C VAL A 122 -0.40 -9.96 0.87
N ALA A 123 -0.81 -10.59 -0.23
CA ALA A 123 -0.09 -11.68 -0.87
C ALA A 123 0.36 -11.28 -2.28
N TRP A 124 1.56 -11.69 -2.65
CA TRP A 124 2.05 -11.68 -4.01
C TRP A 124 1.36 -12.78 -4.80
N VAL A 125 0.69 -12.41 -5.90
CA VAL A 125 -0.15 -13.30 -6.71
C VAL A 125 0.14 -13.16 -8.20
N THR A 126 1.35 -12.67 -8.54
CA THR A 126 1.78 -12.45 -9.93
C THR A 126 1.75 -13.72 -10.75
N TYR A 127 2.08 -14.86 -10.12
CA TYR A 127 2.01 -16.17 -10.76
C TYR A 127 1.06 -17.06 -9.97
N ASP A 128 0.30 -17.87 -10.68
CA ASP A 128 -0.57 -18.87 -10.09
C ASP A 128 0.20 -20.14 -9.68
N ARG A 129 -0.53 -21.14 -9.18
CA ARG A 129 0.04 -22.42 -8.75
C ARG A 129 0.73 -23.23 -9.86
N PHE A 130 0.42 -22.94 -11.12
CA PHE A 130 1.03 -23.59 -12.28
C PHE A 130 2.27 -22.83 -12.76
N GLY A 131 2.56 -21.65 -12.20
CA GLY A 131 3.62 -20.77 -12.65
C GLY A 131 3.22 -19.93 -13.85
N GLU A 132 1.93 -19.86 -14.16
CA GLU A 132 1.41 -18.98 -15.19
C GLU A 132 1.15 -17.60 -14.62
N ARG A 133 1.47 -16.56 -15.38
CA ARG A 133 1.28 -15.18 -14.93
C ARG A 133 -0.23 -14.90 -14.84
N ASN A 134 -0.67 -14.43 -13.67
CA ASN A 134 -2.06 -14.09 -13.44
C ASN A 134 -2.47 -12.91 -14.35
N GLN A 135 -3.53 -13.10 -15.12
CA GLN A 135 -4.03 -12.13 -16.11
C GLN A 135 -5.13 -11.22 -15.54
N TYR A 136 -5.37 -11.25 -14.23
CA TYR A 136 -6.36 -10.38 -13.62
C TYR A 136 -6.04 -8.90 -13.87
N GLU A 137 -7.03 -8.18 -14.40
CA GLU A 137 -6.97 -6.73 -14.61
C GLU A 137 -7.84 -6.01 -13.56
N PRO A 138 -7.22 -5.33 -12.58
CA PRO A 138 -7.94 -4.49 -11.63
C PRO A 138 -8.70 -3.37 -12.35
N LYS A 139 -9.97 -3.18 -12.01
CA LYS A 139 -10.86 -2.17 -12.59
C LYS A 139 -10.99 -0.95 -11.71
N LEU A 140 -10.94 -1.14 -10.39
CA LEU A 140 -11.13 -0.07 -9.40
C LEU A 140 -9.92 0.02 -8.45
N PRO A 141 -9.58 1.23 -7.94
CA PRO A 141 -8.54 1.38 -6.92
C PRO A 141 -8.83 0.59 -5.63
N THR A 142 -10.12 0.40 -5.33
CA THR A 142 -10.60 -0.39 -4.19
C THR A 142 -10.63 -1.89 -4.45
N ASP A 143 -10.27 -2.34 -5.65
CA ASP A 143 -10.15 -3.77 -5.90
C ASP A 143 -9.11 -4.36 -4.96
N PRO A 144 -9.37 -5.54 -4.39
CA PRO A 144 -8.42 -6.19 -3.50
C PRO A 144 -7.15 -6.59 -4.25
N THR A 145 -7.23 -6.76 -5.57
CA THR A 145 -6.08 -7.09 -6.40
C THR A 145 -5.59 -5.84 -7.12
N PHE A 146 -4.28 -5.56 -7.11
CA PHE A 146 -3.70 -4.37 -7.72
C PHE A 146 -2.27 -4.64 -8.22
N PHE A 147 -1.83 -3.85 -9.21
CA PHE A 147 -0.44 -3.86 -9.64
C PHE A 147 0.39 -2.88 -8.80
N LEU A 148 1.59 -3.29 -8.42
CA LEU A 148 2.59 -2.41 -7.84
C LEU A 148 4.00 -2.82 -8.26
N ARG A 149 4.85 -1.83 -8.51
CA ARG A 149 6.26 -2.02 -8.85
C ARG A 149 7.13 -0.98 -8.18
N ARG A 150 8.41 -1.31 -7.99
CA ARG A 150 9.44 -0.33 -7.70
C ARG A 150 9.47 0.74 -8.80
N PRO A 151 9.61 2.02 -8.47
CA PRO A 151 9.90 3.04 -9.47
C PRO A 151 11.18 2.70 -10.23
N ARG A 152 11.12 2.77 -11.57
CA ARG A 152 12.16 2.30 -12.50
C ARG A 152 12.35 0.77 -12.57
N GLY A 153 11.54 0.00 -11.86
CA GLY A 153 11.45 -1.46 -12.00
C GLY A 153 10.92 -1.86 -13.38
N ARG A 154 11.37 -3.03 -13.87
CA ARG A 154 11.08 -3.54 -15.22
C ARG A 154 9.82 -4.41 -15.27
N ALA A 155 9.39 -4.98 -14.15
CA ALA A 155 8.20 -5.81 -14.04
C ALA A 155 7.17 -5.21 -13.07
N ALA A 156 5.88 -5.31 -13.43
CA ALA A 156 4.79 -5.07 -12.49
C ALA A 156 4.48 -6.35 -11.71
N HIS A 157 4.29 -6.24 -10.40
CA HIS A 157 3.86 -7.35 -9.57
C HIS A 157 2.38 -7.22 -9.25
N LEU A 158 1.65 -8.32 -9.34
CA LEU A 158 0.25 -8.39 -8.93
C LEU A 158 0.19 -8.76 -7.46
N TRP A 159 -0.56 -7.98 -6.70
CA TRP A 159 -0.75 -8.14 -5.27
C TRP A 159 -2.22 -8.29 -4.99
N ARG A 160 -2.57 -9.10 -3.98
CA ARG A 160 -3.91 -9.17 -3.42
C ARG A 160 -3.87 -8.79 -1.96
N LEU A 161 -4.53 -7.69 -1.58
CA LEU A 161 -4.75 -7.34 -0.18
C LEU A 161 -5.96 -8.09 0.38
N PHE A 162 -5.94 -8.28 1.70
CA PHE A 162 -7.00 -8.89 2.47
C PHE A 162 -7.48 -7.89 3.52
N ARG A 163 -8.79 -7.70 3.62
CA ARG A 163 -9.41 -6.79 4.60
C ARG A 163 -9.74 -7.48 5.92
N THR A 164 -9.86 -8.81 5.89
CA THR A 164 -10.15 -9.64 7.05
C THR A 164 -9.28 -10.88 7.04
N LYS A 165 -9.04 -11.44 8.23
CA LYS A 165 -8.31 -12.71 8.34
C LYS A 165 -9.06 -13.85 7.65
N ARG A 166 -10.38 -13.87 7.78
CA ARG A 166 -11.25 -14.84 7.10
C ARG A 166 -11.08 -14.84 5.58
N ASP A 167 -10.99 -13.66 4.96
CA ASP A 167 -10.74 -13.51 3.51
C ASP A 167 -9.37 -14.09 3.14
N ALA A 168 -8.32 -13.80 3.91
CA ALA A 168 -6.99 -14.38 3.70
C ALA A 168 -6.98 -15.91 3.80
N VAL A 169 -7.58 -16.47 4.86
CA VAL A 169 -7.66 -17.92 5.07
C VAL A 169 -8.46 -18.60 3.95
N THR A 170 -9.60 -18.03 3.56
CA THR A 170 -10.43 -18.58 2.49
C THR A 170 -9.68 -18.58 1.16
N TYR A 171 -9.03 -17.46 0.82
CA TYR A 171 -8.27 -17.35 -0.42
C TYR A 171 -7.08 -18.30 -0.46
N VAL A 172 -6.34 -18.42 0.65
CA VAL A 172 -5.21 -19.35 0.74
C VAL A 172 -5.67 -20.79 0.59
N ALA A 173 -6.77 -21.19 1.24
CA ALA A 173 -7.32 -22.53 1.10
C ALA A 173 -7.75 -22.85 -0.35
N GLU A 174 -8.18 -21.84 -1.12
CA GLU A 174 -8.62 -22.04 -2.51
C GLU A 174 -7.45 -22.04 -3.51
N TYR A 175 -6.54 -21.06 -3.40
CA TYR A 175 -5.51 -20.80 -4.40
C TYR A 175 -4.12 -21.32 -4.02
N PHE A 176 -3.89 -21.56 -2.73
CA PHE A 176 -2.62 -21.99 -2.15
C PHE A 176 -2.75 -23.27 -1.30
N ALA A 177 -3.77 -24.11 -1.54
CA ALA A 177 -4.09 -25.29 -0.70
C ALA A 177 -2.93 -26.26 -0.43
N ASN A 178 -1.94 -26.34 -1.34
CA ASN A 178 -0.77 -27.22 -1.22
C ASN A 178 0.48 -26.49 -0.71
N ASP A 179 0.30 -25.28 -0.18
CA ASP A 179 1.35 -24.42 0.33
C ASP A 179 1.17 -24.27 1.86
N PRO A 180 1.89 -25.08 2.66
CA PRO A 180 1.77 -25.02 4.11
C PRO A 180 2.25 -23.68 4.68
N GLU A 181 3.21 -23.01 4.03
CA GLU A 181 3.69 -21.69 4.45
C GLU A 181 2.62 -20.62 4.25
N ALA A 182 1.89 -20.66 3.12
CA ALA A 182 0.75 -19.77 2.90
C ALA A 182 -0.35 -19.98 3.95
N THR A 183 -0.63 -21.24 4.28
CA THR A 183 -1.65 -21.60 5.27
C THR A 183 -1.28 -21.09 6.65
N GLU A 184 -0.06 -21.38 7.10
CA GLU A 184 0.48 -20.90 8.36
C GLU A 184 0.47 -19.36 8.42
N TRP A 185 0.89 -18.69 7.35
CA TRP A 185 0.87 -17.22 7.25
C TRP A 185 -0.53 -16.63 7.47
N ALA A 186 -1.56 -17.18 6.81
CA ALA A 186 -2.92 -16.68 6.93
C ALA A 186 -3.52 -16.94 8.32
N GLU A 187 -3.22 -18.10 8.92
CA GLU A 187 -3.68 -18.47 10.26
C GLU A 187 -3.00 -17.65 11.37
N GLN A 188 -1.76 -17.20 11.15
CA GLN A 188 -0.99 -16.40 12.11
C GLN A 188 -1.28 -14.90 12.06
N LEU A 189 -2.14 -14.42 11.15
CA LEU A 189 -2.55 -13.02 11.14
C LEU A 189 -3.11 -12.63 12.51
N ALA A 190 -2.53 -11.58 13.09
CA ALA A 190 -2.75 -11.19 14.48
C ALA A 190 -4.13 -10.55 14.73
N VAL A 191 -4.78 -10.04 13.68
CA VAL A 191 -6.02 -9.25 13.75
C VAL A 191 -7.04 -9.77 12.76
N GLU A 192 -8.31 -9.65 13.11
CA GLU A 192 -9.44 -10.11 12.27
C GLU A 192 -9.87 -9.07 11.24
N SER A 193 -9.60 -7.78 11.49
CA SER A 193 -10.11 -6.66 10.69
C SER A 193 -9.21 -5.42 10.76
N PHE A 194 -9.46 -4.45 9.87
CA PHE A 194 -8.74 -3.17 9.85
C PHE A 194 -8.96 -2.33 11.11
N ASP A 195 -10.19 -2.29 11.65
CA ASP A 195 -10.47 -1.55 12.88
C ASP A 195 -9.68 -2.11 14.06
N GLU A 196 -9.58 -3.44 14.16
CA GLU A 196 -8.75 -4.09 15.17
C GLU A 196 -7.26 -3.83 14.94
N LEU A 197 -6.80 -3.81 13.68
CA LEU A 197 -5.43 -3.44 13.33
C LEU A 197 -5.08 -2.05 13.85
N VAL A 198 -5.95 -1.07 13.59
CA VAL A 198 -5.77 0.31 14.06
C VAL A 198 -5.75 0.35 15.58
N GLU A 199 -6.71 -0.28 16.25
CA GLU A 199 -6.77 -0.28 17.72
C GLU A 199 -5.52 -0.91 18.36
N ARG A 200 -5.09 -2.06 17.83
CA ARG A 200 -3.99 -2.85 18.41
C ARG A 200 -2.61 -2.27 18.15
N PHE A 201 -2.39 -1.68 16.98
CA PHE A 201 -1.06 -1.25 16.55
C PHE A 201 -0.87 0.27 16.51
N ARG A 202 -1.89 1.04 16.91
CA ARG A 202 -1.78 2.49 17.08
C ARG A 202 -0.68 2.82 18.07
N GLN A 203 0.21 3.71 17.63
CA GLN A 203 1.21 4.32 18.50
C GLN A 203 0.69 5.68 18.95
N HIS A 204 0.73 5.93 20.25
CA HIS A 204 0.53 7.26 20.80
C HIS A 204 1.77 8.11 20.49
N GLY A 205 1.55 9.24 19.82
CA GLY A 205 2.57 10.28 19.60
C GLY A 205 2.71 11.16 20.82
#